data_AF-A0A2V8W5V0-F1
#
_entry.id   AF-A0A2V8W5V0-F1
#
_cell.length_a   1.000
_cell.length_b   1.000
_cell.length_c   1.000
_cell.angle_alpha   90.00
_cell.angle_beta   90.00
_cell.angle_gamma   90.00
#
_symmetry.space_group_name_H-M   'P 1'
#
loop_
_entity.id
_entity.type
_entity.pdbx_description
1 polymer ?
#
loop_
_entity_poly.entity_id
_entity_poly.type
_entity_poly.pdbx_seq_one_letter_code
_entity_poly.pdbx_strand_id
1 'polypeptide(L)'
;WRLGKLYLTSLRTLLEGKGEESLAVSEELMQATFRDPEGMYYLGRQLAYLRHEAQALDTLSRAIDNGFFCHQAMLRDRWLDSLRARTEFMALLNKAHQLHREASTAFVVGGGPALLGIHSEGY
;
A
#
# COMPACT_ATOMS: atom_id res chain seq x y z
N TRP A 1 7.99 14.95 13.61
CA TRP A 1 8.75 15.38 12.41
C TRP A 1 9.72 14.32 11.88
N ARG A 2 10.49 13.62 12.73
CA ARG A 2 11.49 12.60 12.30
C ARG A 2 10.96 11.55 11.32
N LEU A 3 9.81 10.93 11.61
CA LEU A 3 9.24 9.87 10.76
C LEU A 3 8.93 10.34 9.34
N GLY A 4 8.33 11.53 9.19
CA GLY A 4 8.07 12.12 7.87
C GLY A 4 9.36 12.42 7.09
N LYS A 5 10.42 12.85 7.78
CA LYS A 5 11.74 13.04 7.17
C LYS A 5 12.34 11.73 6.68
N LEU A 6 12.26 10.66 7.47
CA LEU A 6 12.72 9.32 7.08
C LEU A 6 11.95 8.82 5.87
N TYR A 7 10.62 8.90 5.90
CA TYR A 7 9.77 8.51 4.78
C TYR A 7 10.14 9.26 3.49
N LEU A 8 10.20 10.59 3.52
CA LEU A 8 10.55 11.38 2.33
C LEU A 8 11.98 11.11 1.85
N THR A 9 12.91 10.84 2.78
CA THR A 9 14.30 10.54 2.42
C THR A 9 14.41 9.16 1.77
N SER A 10 13.71 8.14 2.29
CA SER A 10 13.67 6.79 1.68
C SER A 10 13.17 6.84 0.23
N LEU A 11 12.08 7.59 0.00
CA LEU A 11 11.50 7.73 -1.34
C LEU A 11 12.40 8.55 -2.26
N ARG A 12 12.90 9.70 -1.81
CA ARG A 12 13.78 10.56 -2.62
C ARG A 12 15.03 9.80 -3.06
N THR A 13 15.71 9.13 -2.15
CA THR A 13 16.95 8.39 -2.44
C THR A 13 16.69 7.23 -3.39
N LEU A 14 15.55 6.55 -3.28
CA LEU A 14 15.12 5.55 -4.26
C LEU A 14 15.01 6.14 -5.66
N LEU A 15 14.30 7.26 -5.78
CA LEU A 15 14.05 7.95 -7.05
C LEU A 15 15.33 8.53 -7.66
N GLU A 16 16.31 8.91 -6.82
CA GLU A 16 17.65 9.35 -7.22
C GLU A 16 18.59 8.17 -7.58
N GLY A 17 18.12 6.92 -7.54
CA GLY A 17 18.92 5.72 -7.86
C GLY A 17 19.86 5.27 -6.75
N LYS A 18 19.75 5.84 -5.54
CA LYS A 18 20.57 5.51 -4.37
C LYS A 18 19.91 4.41 -3.56
N GLY A 19 19.82 3.21 -4.15
CA GLY A 19 19.06 2.08 -3.60
C GLY A 19 19.50 1.65 -2.19
N GLU A 20 20.81 1.59 -1.92
CA GLU A 20 21.34 1.23 -0.60
C GLU A 20 20.98 2.26 0.48
N GLU A 21 21.06 3.56 0.16
CA GLU A 21 20.65 4.63 1.08
C GLU A 21 19.14 4.56 1.35
N SER A 22 18.34 4.32 0.31
CA SER A 22 16.90 4.14 0.44
C SER A 22 16.54 2.97 1.34
N LEU A 23 17.22 1.84 1.19
CA LEU A 23 17.03 0.67 2.03
C LEU A 23 17.39 0.97 3.49
N ALA A 24 18.56 1.56 3.75
CA ALA A 24 19.00 1.87 5.10
C ALA A 24 18.01 2.81 5.82
N VAL A 25 17.50 3.83 5.13
CA VAL A 25 16.50 4.76 5.68
C VAL A 25 15.13 4.07 5.85
N SER A 26 14.76 3.16 4.94
CA SER A 26 13.55 2.35 5.03
C SER A 26 13.59 1.44 6.26
N GLU A 27 14.72 0.80 6.53
CA GLU A 27 14.93 -0.03 7.72
C GLU A 27 14.84 0.79 9.01
N GLU A 28 15.45 1.98 9.05
CA GLU A 28 15.31 2.88 10.19
C GLU A 28 13.83 3.26 10.43
N LEU A 29 13.08 3.54 9.36
CA LEU A 29 11.66 3.85 9.44
C LEU A 29 10.84 2.66 9.97
N MET A 30 11.16 1.43 9.55
CA MET A 30 10.50 0.20 10.03
C MET A 30 10.73 -0.07 11.52
N GLN A 31 11.93 0.26 12.02
CA GLN A 31 12.27 0.11 13.45
C GLN A 31 11.62 1.18 14.32
N ALA A 32 11.21 2.30 13.73
CA ALA A 32 10.48 3.32 14.46
C ALA A 32 9.00 2.92 14.67
N THR A 33 8.31 3.57 15.62
CA THR A 33 6.86 3.36 15.82
C THR A 33 6.06 4.03 14.70
N PHE A 34 6.22 3.55 13.47
CA PHE A 34 5.47 3.98 12.32
C PHE A 34 4.16 3.21 12.28
N ARG A 35 3.04 3.91 12.45
CA ARG A 35 1.68 3.33 12.55
C ARG A 35 0.75 3.77 11.42
N ASP A 36 1.26 4.58 10.50
CA ASP A 36 0.49 5.07 9.37
C ASP A 36 0.36 3.96 8.30
N PRO A 37 -0.85 3.42 8.06
CA PRO A 37 -1.03 2.31 7.14
C PRO A 37 -0.85 2.74 5.68
N GLU A 38 -1.10 4.00 5.33
CA GLU A 38 -0.80 4.53 4.00
C GLU A 38 0.70 4.57 3.77
N GLY A 39 1.45 5.15 4.70
CA GLY A 39 2.90 5.15 4.65
C GLY A 39 3.49 3.74 4.59
N MET A 40 2.95 2.77 5.33
CA MET A 40 3.37 1.36 5.24
C MET A 40 3.14 0.80 3.83
N TYR A 41 2.00 1.08 3.21
CA TYR A 41 1.74 0.65 1.84
C TYR A 41 2.80 1.17 0.87
N TYR A 42 3.12 2.47 0.93
CA TYR A 42 4.16 3.06 0.09
C TYR A 42 5.56 2.53 0.41
N LEU A 43 5.88 2.27 1.67
CA LEU A 43 7.14 1.64 2.07
C LEU A 43 7.25 0.21 1.52
N GLY A 44 6.18 -0.58 1.60
CA GLY A 44 6.11 -1.91 1.01
C GLY A 44 6.38 -1.91 -0.50
N ARG A 45 5.86 -0.90 -1.22
CA ARG A 45 6.16 -0.71 -2.65
C ARG A 45 7.64 -0.42 -2.91
N GLN A 46 8.27 0.43 -2.10
CA GLN A 46 9.70 0.75 -2.21
C GLN A 46 10.56 -0.50 -2.00
N LEU A 47 10.26 -1.28 -0.95
CA LEU A 47 10.95 -2.54 -0.65
C LEU A 47 10.80 -3.56 -1.78
N ALA A 48 9.59 -3.68 -2.34
CA ALA A 48 9.33 -4.57 -3.47
C ALA A 48 10.15 -4.18 -4.72
N TYR A 49 10.22 -2.88 -5.02
CA TYR A 49 11.02 -2.35 -6.12
C TYR A 49 12.51 -2.64 -5.93
N LEU A 50 13.01 -2.52 -4.69
CA LEU A 50 14.38 -2.86 -4.29
C LEU A 50 14.64 -4.37 -4.17
N ARG A 51 13.66 -5.24 -4.47
CA ARG A 51 13.74 -6.72 -4.37
C ARG A 51 13.86 -7.26 -2.93
N HIS A 52 13.47 -6.48 -1.93
CA HIS A 52 13.35 -6.92 -0.54
C HIS A 52 11.98 -7.57 -0.28
N GLU A 53 11.73 -8.70 -0.96
CA GLU A 53 10.39 -9.28 -1.10
C GLU A 53 9.74 -9.65 0.25
N ALA A 54 10.48 -10.27 1.16
CA ALA A 54 9.94 -10.68 2.46
C ALA A 54 9.48 -9.47 3.31
N GLN A 55 10.32 -8.43 3.38
CA GLN A 55 10.02 -7.20 4.11
C GLN A 55 8.87 -6.43 3.43
N ALA A 56 8.82 -6.44 2.10
CA ALA A 56 7.73 -5.84 1.34
C ALA A 56 6.39 -6.51 1.65
N LEU A 57 6.34 -7.85 1.65
CA LEU A 57 5.15 -8.63 1.96
C LEU A 57 4.66 -8.38 3.39
N ASP A 58 5.56 -8.41 4.38
CA ASP A 58 5.21 -8.09 5.77
C ASP A 58 4.63 -6.68 5.90
N THR A 59 5.31 -5.69 5.30
CA THR A 59 4.89 -4.29 5.38
C THR A 59 3.54 -4.06 4.70
N LEU A 60 3.30 -4.68 3.54
CA LEU A 60 2.01 -4.62 2.84
C LEU A 60 0.89 -5.31 3.63
N SER A 61 1.18 -6.47 4.25
CA SER A 61 0.21 -7.14 5.12
C SER A 61 -0.22 -6.22 6.25
N ARG A 62 0.74 -5.60 6.94
CA ARG A 62 0.47 -4.65 8.03
C ARG A 62 -0.34 -3.44 7.58
N ALA A 63 -0.08 -2.90 6.39
CA ALA A 63 -0.89 -1.82 5.83
C ALA A 63 -2.36 -2.23 5.68
N ILE A 64 -2.60 -3.41 5.09
CA ILE A 64 -3.94 -3.98 4.89
C ILE A 64 -4.62 -4.25 6.23
N ASP A 65 -3.90 -4.85 7.19
CA ASP A 65 -4.40 -5.16 8.53
C ASP A 65 -4.82 -3.91 9.31
N ASN A 66 -4.15 -2.78 9.07
CA ASN A 66 -4.46 -1.49 9.68
C ASN A 66 -5.43 -0.64 8.82
N GLY A 67 -6.07 -1.24 7.81
CA GLY A 67 -7.19 -0.64 7.09
C GLY A 67 -6.82 0.15 5.83
N PHE A 68 -5.56 0.16 5.39
CA PHE A 68 -5.18 0.77 4.12
C PHE A 68 -4.92 -0.29 3.06
N PHE A 69 -5.74 -0.30 2.02
CA PHE A 69 -5.61 -1.22 0.89
C PHE A 69 -6.06 -0.54 -0.41
N CYS A 70 -5.33 -0.79 -1.50
CA CYS A 70 -5.65 -0.26 -2.82
C CYS A 70 -5.65 -1.39 -3.85
N HIS A 71 -6.60 -2.33 -3.77
CA HIS A 71 -6.63 -3.55 -4.60
C HIS A 71 -6.37 -3.29 -6.10
N GLN A 72 -7.09 -2.34 -6.72
CA GLN A 72 -6.91 -2.02 -8.14
C GLN A 72 -5.51 -1.47 -8.45
N ALA A 73 -4.94 -0.65 -7.57
CA ALA A 73 -3.58 -0.13 -7.73
C ALA A 73 -2.55 -1.27 -7.56
N MET A 74 -2.72 -2.12 -6.54
CA MET A 74 -1.84 -3.26 -6.29
C MET A 74 -1.75 -4.20 -7.48
N LEU A 75 -2.85 -4.42 -8.22
CA LEU A 75 -2.85 -5.25 -9.43
C LEU A 75 -2.00 -4.68 -10.58
N ARG A 76 -1.93 -3.35 -10.70
CA ARG A 76 -1.33 -2.66 -11.86
C ARG A 76 0.04 -2.05 -11.57
N ASP A 77 0.41 -1.96 -10.30
CA ASP A 77 1.64 -1.31 -9.89
C ASP A 77 2.89 -2.13 -10.24
N ARG A 78 3.73 -1.57 -11.11
CA ARG A 78 4.95 -2.23 -11.58
C ARG A 78 6.03 -2.33 -10.49
N TRP A 79 5.96 -1.51 -9.44
CA TRP A 79 6.88 -1.61 -8.31
C TRP A 79 6.66 -2.90 -7.50
N LEU A 80 5.52 -3.56 -7.68
CA LEU A 80 5.19 -4.84 -7.06
C LEU A 80 5.47 -6.04 -7.97
N ASP A 81 6.09 -5.84 -9.14
CA ASP A 81 6.31 -6.92 -10.13
C ASP A 81 7.17 -8.08 -9.56
N SER A 82 8.10 -7.77 -8.65
CA SER A 82 8.88 -8.78 -7.92
C SER A 82 8.02 -9.74 -7.10
N LEU A 83 6.87 -9.26 -6.60
CA LEU A 83 6.00 -10.04 -5.72
C LEU A 83 4.98 -10.89 -6.49
N ARG A 84 4.81 -10.71 -7.80
CA ARG A 84 3.73 -11.33 -8.60
C ARG A 84 3.74 -12.86 -8.57
N ALA A 85 4.93 -13.46 -8.46
CA ALA A 85 5.10 -14.91 -8.40
C ALA A 85 4.93 -15.48 -6.97
N ARG A 86 4.77 -14.63 -5.95
CA ARG A 86 4.70 -15.04 -4.55
C ARG A 86 3.26 -15.39 -4.17
N THR A 87 3.06 -16.58 -3.61
CA THR A 87 1.76 -17.03 -3.11
C THR A 87 1.22 -16.13 -2.00
N GLU A 88 2.11 -15.58 -1.18
CA GLU A 88 1.84 -14.63 -0.11
C GLU A 88 1.24 -13.35 -0.67
N PHE A 89 1.77 -12.85 -1.79
CA PHE A 89 1.23 -11.66 -2.44
C PHE A 89 -0.16 -11.89 -3.03
N MET A 90 -0.40 -13.07 -3.61
CA MET A 90 -1.74 -13.46 -4.08
C MET A 90 -2.75 -13.50 -2.92
N ALA A 91 -2.34 -13.98 -1.74
CA ALA A 91 -3.17 -13.95 -0.55
C ALA A 91 -3.49 -12.50 -0.11
N LEU A 92 -2.51 -11.60 -0.14
CA LEU A 92 -2.73 -10.17 0.14
C LEU A 92 -3.67 -9.51 -0.87
N LEU A 93 -3.55 -9.82 -2.16
CA LEU A 93 -4.47 -9.32 -3.20
C LEU A 93 -5.90 -9.80 -2.96
N ASN A 94 -6.10 -11.07 -2.64
CA ASN A 94 -7.41 -11.62 -2.32
C ASN A 94 -8.01 -10.94 -1.08
N LYS A 95 -7.21 -10.72 -0.04
CA LYS A 95 -7.63 -10.00 1.16
C LYS A 95 -8.03 -8.55 0.85
N ALA A 96 -7.19 -7.82 0.11
CA ALA A 96 -7.48 -6.45 -0.31
C ALA A 96 -8.73 -6.36 -1.20
N HIS A 97 -8.96 -7.37 -2.06
CA HIS A 97 -10.17 -7.45 -2.87
C HIS A 97 -11.43 -7.63 -2.03
N GLN A 98 -11.38 -8.53 -1.03
CA GLN A 98 -12.51 -8.76 -0.13
C GLN A 98 -12.85 -7.49 0.66
N LEU A 99 -11.85 -6.84 1.26
CA LEU A 99 -12.04 -5.58 1.99
C LEU A 99 -12.56 -4.45 1.08
N HIS A 100 -12.10 -4.39 -0.17
CA HIS A 100 -12.62 -3.45 -1.16
C HIS A 100 -14.10 -3.68 -1.45
N ARG A 101 -14.52 -4.94 -1.64
CA ARG A 101 -15.95 -5.27 -1.84
C ARG A 101 -16.79 -4.88 -0.64
N GLU A 102 -16.33 -5.18 0.57
CA GLU A 102 -17.01 -4.81 1.82
C GLU A 102 -17.17 -3.29 1.93
N ALA A 103 -16.09 -2.52 1.69
CA ALA A 103 -16.13 -1.06 1.70
C ALA A 103 -17.07 -0.50 0.63
N SER A 104 -17.05 -1.04 -0.60
CA SER A 104 -17.96 -0.62 -1.67
C SER A 104 -19.42 -0.95 -1.35
N THR A 105 -19.71 -2.13 -0.79
CA THR A 105 -21.06 -2.49 -0.35
C THR A 105 -21.53 -1.56 0.76
N ALA A 106 -20.70 -1.29 1.77
CA ALA A 106 -21.04 -0.37 2.84
C ALA A 106 -21.32 1.05 2.32
N PHE A 107 -20.51 1.53 1.37
CA PHE A 107 -20.73 2.82 0.71
C PHE A 107 -22.09 2.87 -0.01
N VAL A 108 -22.44 1.84 -0.80
CA VAL A 108 -23.73 1.80 -1.53
C VAL A 108 -24.91 1.69 -0.57
N VAL A 109 -24.85 0.78 0.42
CA VAL A 109 -25.92 0.60 1.42
C VAL A 109 -26.11 1.86 2.26
N GLY A 110 -25.04 2.61 2.53
CA GLY A 110 -25.09 3.90 3.21
C GLY A 110 -25.61 5.07 2.36
N GLY A 111 -26.09 4.82 1.14
CA GLY A 111 -26.56 5.88 0.25
C GLY A 111 -25.44 6.72 -0.35
N GLY A 112 -24.22 6.19 -0.39
CA GLY A 112 -23.02 6.85 -0.90
C GLY A 112 -23.20 7.55 -2.25
N PRO A 113 -23.80 6.93 -3.28
CA PRO A 113 -24.06 7.61 -4.55
C PRO A 113 -24.85 8.91 -4.40
N ALA A 114 -25.89 8.91 -3.56
CA ALA A 114 -26.68 10.12 -3.29
C ALA A 114 -25.88 11.18 -2.52
N LEU A 115 -25.01 10.78 -1.58
CA LEU A 115 -24.08 11.70 -0.89
C LEU A 115 -23.12 12.40 -1.87
N LEU A 116 -22.74 11.72 -2.95
CA LEU A 116 -21.89 12.27 -4.01
C LEU A 116 -22.69 12.99 -5.12
N GLY A 117 -24.01 13.11 -5.00
CA GLY A 117 -24.87 13.71 -6.03
C GLY A 117 -24.99 12.88 -7.30
N ILE A 118 -24.61 11.60 -7.26
CA ILE A 118 -24.77 10.67 -8.38
C ILE A 118 -26.21 10.15 -8.35
N HIS A 119 -27.07 10.81 -9.11
CA HIS A 119 -28.41 10.31 -9.38
C HIS A 119 -28.34 9.38 -10.59
N SER A 120 -28.85 8.16 -10.44
CA SER A 120 -29.16 7.32 -11.60
C SER A 120 -30.27 8.03 -12.36
N GLU A 121 -29.92 8.77 -13.42
CA GLU A 121 -30.90 9.22 -14.40
C GLU A 121 -31.56 7.97 -14.99
N GLY A 122 -32.80 7.71 -14.57
CA GLY A 122 -33.61 6.64 -15.13
C GLY A 122 -33.85 6.92 -16.60
N TYR A 123 -33.48 5.96 -17.44
CA TYR A 123 -33.96 5.85 -18.82
C TYR A 123 -35.19 4.95 -18.85
#